data_AF-A0A0J6R407-F1
#
_entry.id   AF-A0A0J6R407-F1
#
_cell.length_a   1.000
_cell.length_b   1.000
_cell.length_c   1.000
_cell.angle_alpha   90.00
_cell.angle_beta   90.00
_cell.angle_gamma   90.00
#
_symmetry.space_group_name_H-M   'P 1'
#
loop_
_entity.id
_entity.type
_entity.pdbx_description
1 polymer ?
#
loop_
_entity_poly.entity_id
_entity_poly.type
_entity_poly.pdbx_seq_one_letter_code
_entity_poly.pdbx_strand_id
1 'polypeptide(L)' 'MQAVRSTRGEETAALERSVEAALRTIAAVQAERSAPQVRSARLRLATIYGVTRLQRRRERERAAG' A
#
# COMPACT_ATOMS: atom_id res chain seq x y z
N MET A 1 -17.77 38.65 -9.38
CA MET A 1 -17.81 37.21 -9.78
C MET A 1 -16.50 36.65 -10.35
N GLN A 2 -15.44 37.46 -10.58
CA GLN A 2 -14.18 36.99 -11.17
C GLN A 2 -13.21 36.39 -10.13
N ALA A 3 -13.16 36.94 -8.91
CA ALA A 3 -12.30 36.45 -7.83
C ALA A 3 -12.59 35.00 -7.41
N VAL A 4 -13.87 34.62 -7.27
CA VAL A 4 -14.30 33.24 -6.91
C VAL A 4 -13.89 32.20 -7.95
N ARG A 5 -13.76 32.59 -9.23
CA ARG A 5 -13.28 31.69 -10.29
C ARG A 5 -11.76 31.53 -10.28
N SER A 6 -11.01 32.56 -9.88
CA SER A 6 -9.55 32.48 -9.71
C SER A 6 -9.17 31.58 -8.54
N THR A 7 -9.81 31.76 -7.38
CA THR A 7 -9.53 30.96 -6.18
C THR A 7 -9.82 29.48 -6.39
N ARG A 8 -10.93 29.15 -7.07
CA ARG A 8 -11.26 27.76 -7.42
C ARG A 8 -10.24 27.15 -8.38
N GLY A 9 -9.72 27.93 -9.34
CA GLY A 9 -8.66 27.49 -10.26
C GLY A 9 -7.32 27.26 -9.55
N GLU A 10 -6.98 28.10 -8.59
CA GLU A 10 -5.80 27.98 -7.74
C GLU A 10 -5.88 26.77 -6.81
N GLU A 11 -7.05 26.53 -6.20
CA GLU A 11 -7.34 25.35 -5.38
C GLU A 11 -7.25 24.06 -6.20
N THR A 12 -7.79 24.03 -7.43
CA THR A 12 -7.66 22.86 -8.30
C THR A 12 -6.21 22.60 -8.69
N ALA A 13 -5.44 23.64 -9.01
CA ALA A 13 -4.03 23.49 -9.34
C ALA A 13 -3.19 23.05 -8.13
N ALA A 14 -3.54 23.50 -6.92
CA ALA A 14 -2.91 23.04 -5.69
C ALA A 14 -3.22 21.55 -5.41
N LEU A 15 -4.47 21.13 -5.63
CA LEU A 15 -4.88 19.74 -5.50
C LEU A 15 -4.15 18.85 -6.51
N GLU A 16 -4.06 19.24 -7.78
CA GLU A 16 -3.35 18.49 -8.83
C GLU A 16 -1.89 18.27 -8.45
N ARG A 17 -1.18 19.32 -7.99
CA ARG A 17 0.21 19.19 -7.52
C ARG A 17 0.35 18.27 -6.31
N SER A 18 -0.60 18.32 -5.38
CA SER A 18 -0.62 17.44 -4.21
C SER A 18 -0.82 15.97 -4.61
N VAL A 19 -1.77 15.71 -5.50
CA VAL A 19 -2.02 14.37 -6.05
C VAL A 19 -0.80 13.86 -6.80
N GLU A 20 -0.17 14.68 -7.65
CA GLU A 20 1.05 14.31 -8.37
C GLU A 20 2.20 13.98 -7.41
N ALA A 21 2.39 14.75 -6.34
CA ALA A 21 3.38 14.47 -5.31
C ALA A 21 3.09 13.14 -4.59
N ALA A 22 1.83 12.89 -4.24
CA ALA A 22 1.42 11.63 -3.61
C ALA A 22 1.65 10.43 -4.53
N LEU A 23 1.31 10.54 -5.81
CA LEU A 23 1.53 9.49 -6.81
C LEU A 23 3.02 9.19 -7.01
N ARG A 24 3.88 10.23 -7.02
CA ARG A 24 5.34 10.04 -7.06
C ARG A 24 5.87 9.28 -5.85
N THR A 25 5.40 9.62 -4.64
CA THR A 25 5.77 8.89 -3.42
C THR A 25 5.31 7.43 -3.47
N ILE A 26 4.08 7.18 -3.91
CA ILE A 26 3.56 5.82 -4.06
C ILE A 26 4.40 5.02 -5.07
N ALA A 27 4.76 5.63 -6.21
CA ALA A 27 5.59 4.98 -7.22
C ALA A 27 6.99 4.63 -6.68
N ALA A 28 7.62 5.53 -5.92
CA ALA A 28 8.91 5.28 -5.29
C ALA A 28 8.84 4.09 -4.32
N VAL A 29 7.84 4.07 -3.43
CA VAL A 29 7.64 2.96 -2.48
C VAL A 29 7.33 1.64 -3.21
N GLN A 30 6.57 1.68 -4.30
CA GLN A 30 6.32 0.49 -5.10
C GLN A 30 7.60 -0.05 -5.74
N ALA A 31 8.47 0.82 -6.24
CA ALA A 31 9.77 0.43 -6.79
C ALA A 31 10.66 -0.22 -5.73
N GLU A 32 10.77 0.38 -4.54
CA GLU A 32 11.49 -0.19 -3.40
C GLU A 32 10.96 -1.57 -3.00
N ARG A 33 9.63 -1.71 -2.91
CA ARG A 33 8.99 -3.00 -2.57
C ARG A 33 9.16 -4.06 -3.65
N SER A 34 9.32 -3.64 -4.90
CA SER A 34 9.51 -4.52 -6.05
C SER A 34 10.97 -4.93 -6.23
N ALA A 35 11.91 -4.26 -5.54
CA ALA A 35 13.32 -4.64 -5.53
C ALA A 35 13.46 -6.15 -5.21
N PRO A 36 14.25 -6.91 -5.99
CA PRO A 36 14.27 -8.37 -5.90
C PRO A 36 14.51 -8.90 -4.48
N GLN A 37 15.45 -8.30 -3.73
CA GLN A 37 15.72 -8.72 -2.35
C GLN A 37 14.53 -8.48 -1.43
N VAL A 38 13.87 -7.32 -1.51
CA VAL A 38 12.72 -6.96 -0.67
C VAL A 38 11.52 -7.85 -0.99
N ARG A 39 11.25 -8.04 -2.29
CA ARG A 39 10.18 -8.94 -2.75
C ARG A 39 10.41 -10.37 -2.27
N SER A 40 11.63 -10.88 -2.40
CA SER A 40 11.96 -12.25 -1.96
C SER A 40 11.79 -12.42 -0.45
N ALA A 41 12.24 -11.45 0.36
CA ALA A 41 12.07 -11.47 1.81
C ALA A 41 10.59 -11.42 2.22
N ARG A 42 9.79 -10.58 1.57
CA ARG A 42 8.34 -10.49 1.80
C ARG A 42 7.61 -11.79 1.46
N LEU A 43 7.97 -12.43 0.35
CA LEU A 43 7.40 -13.72 -0.03
C LEU A 43 7.77 -14.80 0.99
N ARG A 44 9.04 -14.89 1.40
CA ARG A 44 9.47 -15.82 2.46
C ARG A 44 8.68 -15.61 3.74
N LEU A 45 8.52 -14.36 4.18
CA LEU A 45 7.77 -14.02 5.38
C LEU A 45 6.29 -14.42 5.25
N ALA A 46 5.66 -14.12 4.11
CA ALA A 46 4.27 -14.52 3.84
C ALA A 46 4.10 -16.04 3.84
N THR A 47 5.07 -16.79 3.29
CA THR A 47 5.08 -18.25 3.35
C THR A 47 5.17 -18.75 4.79
N ILE A 48 6.11 -18.24 5.59
CA ILE A 48 6.26 -18.62 7.01
C ILE A 48 4.96 -18.34 7.76
N TYR A 49 4.42 -17.12 7.66
CA TYR A 49 3.17 -16.77 8.33
C TYR A 49 1.98 -17.58 7.82
N GLY A 50 1.91 -17.88 6.52
CA GLY A 50 0.87 -18.73 5.94
C GLY A 50 0.90 -20.14 6.52
N VAL A 51 2.09 -20.74 6.62
CA VAL A 51 2.30 -22.06 7.24
C VAL A 51 1.90 -22.03 8.72
N THR A 52 2.38 -21.06 9.49
CA THR A 52 2.04 -20.93 10.91
C THR A 52 0.54 -20.71 11.12
N ARG A 53 -0.11 -19.91 10.27
CA ARG A 53 -1.56 -19.68 10.34
C ARG A 53 -2.34 -20.95 10.03
N LEU A 54 -1.91 -21.73 9.03
CA LEU A 54 -2.54 -23.01 8.69
C LEU A 54 -2.40 -24.04 9.81
N GLN A 55 -1.20 -24.14 10.41
CA GLN A 55 -0.96 -25.01 11.57
C GLN A 55 -1.91 -24.66 12.72
N ARG A 56 -1.97 -23.38 13.11
CA ARG A 56 -2.90 -22.92 14.15
C ARG A 56 -4.36 -23.19 13.81
N ARG A 57 -4.75 -23.09 12.53
CA ARG A 57 -6.13 -23.40 12.11
C ARG A 57 -6.44 -24.88 12.32
N ARG A 58 -5.54 -25.77 11.89
CA ARG A 58 -5.68 -27.22 12.07
C ARG A 58 -5.71 -27.63 13.54
N GLU A 59 -4.89 -27.00 14.39
CA GLU A 59 -4.91 -27.24 15.84
C GLU A 59 -6.27 -26.91 16.45
N ARG A 60 -6.87 -25.77 16.06
CA ARG A 60 -8.23 -25.41 16.50
C ARG A 60 -9.29 -26.37 15.99
N GLU A 61 -9.20 -26.78 14.72
CA GLU A 61 -10.11 -27.77 14.13
C GLU A 61 -10.05 -29.10 14.90
N ARG A 62 -8.85 -29.55 15.29
CA ARG A 62 -8.66 -30.76 16.12
C ARG A 62 -9.12 -30.61 17.56
N ALA A 63 -9.05 -29.41 18.13
CA ALA A 63 -9.50 -29.14 19.49
C ALA A 63 -11.02 -28.93 19.59
N ALA A 64 -11.68 -28.67 18.46
CA ALA A 64 -13.12 -28.41 18.37
C ALA A 64 -13.95 -29.65 17.98
N GLY A 65 -13.30 -30.78 17.68
CA GLY A 65 -13.94 -32.08 17.41
C GLY A 65 -13.48 -33.11 18.42
#